data_AF-A0A162N7T0-F1
#
_entry.id   AF-A0A162N7T0-F1
#
_cell.length_a   1.000
_cell.length_b   1.000
_cell.length_c   1.000
_cell.angle_alpha   90.00
_cell.angle_beta   90.00
_cell.angle_gamma   90.00
#
_symmetry.space_group_name_H-M   'P 1'
#
loop_
_entity.id
_entity.type
_entity.pdbx_description
1 polymer ?
#
loop_
_entity_poly.entity_id
_entity_poly.type
_entity_poly.pdbx_seq_one_letter_code
_entity_poly.pdbx_strand_id
1 'polypeptide(L)'
;MVPDRKSNLWKLVQSWWILLTLIIFLNWSAFFYIAMRVKSKPFALWGLVYTVACFGGVIGLTSFEQNSWQSNVGFSIFIFGWIICILHAFKVRKEFLLRLEARQLSSHRDESDLKRRIESEYGVDFDVPVLDSHKQKLPSTIPTRGRVIRQSSHE
;
A
#
# COMPACT_ATOMS: atom_id res chain seq x y z
N MET A 1 -25.83 -10.91 -0.76
CA MET A 1 -25.18 -10.11 0.31
C MET A 1 -24.23 -11.03 1.05
N VAL A 2 -22.93 -10.93 0.78
CA VAL A 2 -21.93 -11.72 1.51
C VAL A 2 -21.60 -10.92 2.78
N PRO A 3 -21.84 -11.45 3.99
CA PRO A 3 -21.44 -10.78 5.20
C PRO A 3 -19.91 -10.85 5.27
N ASP A 4 -19.24 -9.75 4.95
CA ASP A 4 -17.79 -9.57 5.06
C ASP A 4 -17.40 -9.67 6.54
N ARG A 5 -17.23 -10.90 7.01
CA ARG A 5 -16.78 -11.23 8.36
C ARG A 5 -15.26 -11.05 8.46
N LYS A 6 -14.69 -10.00 7.85
CA LYS A 6 -13.30 -9.64 8.10
C LYS A 6 -13.19 -9.29 9.57
N SER A 7 -12.43 -10.10 10.30
CA SER A 7 -12.34 -10.04 11.76
C SER A 7 -11.94 -8.63 12.19
N ASN A 8 -12.48 -8.16 13.31
CA ASN A 8 -12.07 -6.89 13.90
C ASN A 8 -10.54 -6.85 14.14
N LEU A 9 -9.92 -8.02 14.30
CA LEU A 9 -8.47 -8.22 14.35
C LEU A 9 -7.77 -7.79 13.06
N TRP A 10 -8.30 -8.11 11.88
CA TRP A 10 -7.73 -7.66 10.60
C TRP A 10 -7.70 -6.13 10.51
N LYS A 11 -8.79 -5.47 10.92
CA LYS A 11 -8.86 -4.01 10.97
C LYS A 11 -7.85 -3.43 11.98
N LEU A 12 -7.61 -4.13 13.09
CA LEU A 12 -6.72 -3.69 14.16
C LEU A 12 -5.24 -3.84 13.79
N VAL A 13 -4.83 -5.00 13.26
CA VAL A 13 -3.48 -5.24 12.72
C VAL A 13 -3.14 -4.22 11.64
N GLN A 14 -4.07 -3.98 10.73
CA GLN A 14 -3.86 -3.04 9.64
C GLN A 14 -3.94 -1.57 10.08
N SER A 15 -4.44 -1.29 11.29
CA SER A 15 -4.47 0.05 11.90
C SER A 15 -3.31 0.31 12.86
N TRP A 16 -2.32 -0.59 12.95
CA TRP A 16 -1.15 -0.42 13.83
C TRP A 16 -0.43 0.92 13.60
N TRP A 17 -0.45 1.43 12.37
CA TRP A 17 0.18 2.70 12.01
C TRP A 17 -0.39 3.92 12.76
N ILE A 18 -1.56 3.83 13.39
CA ILE A 18 -2.10 4.91 14.22
C ILE A 18 -1.28 5.07 15.50
N LEU A 19 -0.67 4.00 16.02
CA LEU A 19 0.25 4.12 17.15
C LEU A 19 1.49 4.96 16.79
N LEU A 20 1.93 4.92 15.53
CA LEU A 20 3.01 5.79 15.04
C LEU A 20 2.61 7.27 15.04
N THR A 21 1.31 7.59 14.85
CA THR A 21 0.77 8.97 14.94
C THR A 21 0.56 9.47 16.37
N LEU A 22 0.71 8.63 17.37
CA LEU A 22 0.75 9.05 18.78
C LEU A 22 2.16 9.48 19.19
N ILE A 23 3.18 9.03 18.46
CA ILE A 23 4.57 9.37 18.74
C ILE A 23 4.91 10.67 17.99
N ILE A 24 5.07 11.76 18.73
CA ILE A 24 5.29 13.13 18.21
C ILE A 24 6.33 13.19 17.08
N PHE A 25 7.43 12.44 17.21
CA PHE A 25 8.50 12.41 16.21
C PHE A 25 8.28 11.44 15.04
N LEU A 26 7.37 10.47 15.15
CA LEU A 26 7.11 9.45 14.12
C LEU A 26 5.77 9.67 13.41
N ASN A 27 5.05 10.75 13.73
CA ASN A 27 3.78 11.09 13.08
C ASN A 27 3.83 11.08 11.56
N TRP A 28 4.87 11.70 10.98
CA TRP A 28 5.04 11.81 9.54
C TRP A 28 5.33 10.46 8.87
N SER A 29 6.06 9.56 9.55
CA SER A 29 6.41 8.25 9.00
C SER A 29 5.18 7.36 8.82
N ALA A 30 4.15 7.55 9.67
CA ALA A 30 2.86 6.89 9.53
C ALA A 30 2.15 7.26 8.21
N PHE A 31 2.18 8.55 7.83
CA PHE A 31 1.58 9.02 6.57
C PHE A 31 2.34 8.52 5.34
N PHE A 32 3.67 8.42 5.42
CA PHE A 32 4.47 7.79 4.37
C PHE A 32 4.18 6.29 4.26
N TYR A 33 4.03 5.58 5.38
CA TYR A 33 3.69 4.16 5.40
C TYR A 33 2.37 3.88 4.68
N ILE A 34 1.31 4.64 5.00
CA ILE A 34 0.00 4.47 4.34
C ILE A 34 0.05 4.87 2.87
N ALA A 35 0.84 5.87 2.49
CA ALA A 35 1.00 6.30 1.11
C ALA A 35 1.62 5.18 0.26
N MET A 36 2.67 4.52 0.77
CA MET A 36 3.28 3.37 0.12
C MET A 36 2.33 2.17 0.03
N ARG A 37 1.58 1.89 1.11
CA ARG A 37 0.63 0.77 1.16
C ARG A 37 -0.53 0.92 0.17
N VAL A 38 -1.12 2.11 0.06
CA VAL A 38 -2.28 2.36 -0.81
C VAL A 38 -1.87 2.84 -2.21
N LYS A 39 -0.59 3.17 -2.44
CA LYS A 39 -0.11 3.82 -3.67
C LYS A 39 -0.94 5.04 -4.07
N SER A 40 -1.41 5.78 -3.06
CA SER A 40 -2.34 6.89 -3.25
C SER A 40 -1.62 8.22 -3.05
N LYS A 41 -1.46 8.96 -4.16
CA LYS A 41 -0.83 10.29 -4.22
C LYS A 41 -1.37 11.29 -3.17
N PRO A 42 -2.68 11.39 -2.88
CA PRO A 42 -3.15 12.36 -1.89
C PRO A 42 -2.61 12.08 -0.48
N PHE A 43 -2.41 10.82 -0.09
CA PHE A 43 -1.85 10.50 1.23
C PHE A 43 -0.36 10.84 1.30
N ALA A 44 0.38 10.71 0.19
CA ALA A 44 1.77 11.15 0.12
C ALA A 44 1.88 12.67 0.28
N LEU A 45 0.96 13.43 -0.32
CA LEU A 45 0.92 14.88 -0.18
C LEU A 45 0.65 15.31 1.27
N TRP A 46 -0.31 14.67 1.95
CA TRP A 46 -0.56 14.93 3.37
C TRP A 46 0.67 14.61 4.23
N GLY A 47 1.34 13.49 3.98
CA GLY A 47 2.59 13.17 4.65
C GLY A 47 3.64 14.28 4.49
N LEU A 48 3.81 14.79 3.28
CA LEU A 48 4.75 15.88 3.00
C LEU A 48 4.36 17.18 3.72
N VAL A 49 3.08 17.55 3.74
CA VAL A 49 2.58 18.73 4.46
C VAL A 49 2.90 18.63 5.96
N TYR A 50 2.65 17.46 6.57
CA TYR A 50 2.93 17.24 7.99
C TYR A 50 4.43 17.18 8.30
N THR A 51 5.25 16.65 7.38
CA THR A 51 6.71 16.72 7.48
C THR A 51 7.19 18.16 7.51
N VAL A 52 6.73 18.99 6.55
CA VAL A 52 7.11 20.41 6.49
C VAL A 52 6.66 21.16 7.73
N ALA A 53 5.44 20.92 8.23
CA ALA A 53 4.95 21.53 9.46
C ALA A 53 5.78 21.14 10.69
N CYS A 54 6.16 19.86 10.81
CA CYS A 54 6.98 19.37 11.91
C CYS A 54 8.40 19.97 11.88
N PHE A 55 9.10 19.87 10.74
CA PHE A 55 10.44 20.43 10.59
C PHE A 55 10.44 21.96 10.69
N GLY A 56 9.43 22.64 10.14
CA GLY A 56 9.27 24.09 10.26
C GLY A 56 9.08 24.52 11.72
N GLY A 57 8.25 23.80 12.49
CA GLY A 57 8.08 24.04 13.93
C GLY A 57 9.37 23.82 14.71
N VAL A 58 10.11 22.74 14.44
CA VAL A 58 11.41 22.47 15.08
C VAL A 58 12.44 23.53 14.75
N ILE A 59 12.58 23.93 13.49
CA ILE A 59 13.49 25.01 13.08
C ILE A 59 13.12 26.32 13.79
N GLY A 60 11.82 26.64 13.89
CA GLY A 60 11.36 27.82 14.62
C GLY A 60 11.64 27.78 16.13
N LEU A 61 11.70 26.59 16.72
CA LEU A 61 12.07 26.40 18.13
C LEU A 61 13.57 26.49 18.37
N THR A 62 14.40 26.03 17.43
CA THR A 62 15.86 25.92 17.61
C THR A 62 16.66 27.08 17.03
N SER A 63 16.12 27.80 16.03
CA SER A 63 16.85 28.84 15.30
C SER A 63 16.58 30.26 15.81
N PHE A 64 15.52 30.44 16.61
CA PHE A 64 15.17 31.74 17.19
C PHE A 64 15.44 31.77 18.69
N GLU A 65 15.63 32.99 19.20
CA GLU A 65 15.88 33.22 20.61
C GLU A 65 14.71 32.74 21.48
N GLN A 66 15.04 32.14 22.62
CA GLN A 66 14.07 31.55 23.53
C GLN A 66 13.21 32.68 24.14
N ASN A 67 11.88 32.53 24.11
CA ASN A 67 10.86 33.54 24.47
C ASN A 67 10.64 34.67 23.44
N SER A 68 11.25 34.60 22.25
CA SER A 68 10.83 35.43 21.12
C SER A 68 9.41 35.07 20.67
N TRP A 69 8.67 36.01 20.10
CA TRP A 69 7.31 35.74 19.58
C TRP A 69 7.33 34.64 18.50
N GLN A 70 8.41 34.53 17.73
CA GLN A 70 8.62 33.48 16.74
C GLN A 70 8.71 32.10 17.38
N SER A 71 9.42 31.98 18.52
CA SER A 71 9.52 30.71 19.25
C SER A 71 8.16 30.26 19.82
N ASN A 72 7.35 31.19 20.33
CA ASN A 72 5.97 30.90 20.78
C ASN A 72 5.06 30.46 19.63
N VAL A 73 5.18 31.09 18.46
CA VAL A 73 4.45 30.69 17.25
C VAL A 73 4.89 29.30 16.79
N GLY A 74 6.19 29.02 16.77
CA GLY A 74 6.74 27.70 16.43
C GLY A 74 6.24 26.60 17.36
N PHE A 75 6.25 26.84 18.67
CA PHE A 75 5.70 25.92 19.67
C PHE A 75 4.19 25.66 19.46
N SER A 76 3.42 26.72 19.20
CA SER A 76 1.98 26.61 18.93
C SER A 76 1.70 25.77 17.69
N ILE A 77 2.40 26.05 16.57
CA ILE A 77 2.27 25.28 15.33
C ILE A 77 2.64 23.81 15.56
N PHE A 78 3.67 23.55 16.36
CA PHE A 78 4.10 22.19 16.66
C PHE A 78 3.03 21.41 17.45
N ILE A 79 2.49 21.99 18.53
CA ILE A 79 1.47 21.34 19.37
C ILE A 79 0.13 21.19 18.63
N PHE A 80 -0.38 22.27 18.03
CA PHE A 80 -1.65 22.20 17.29
C PHE A 80 -1.53 21.33 16.05
N GLY A 81 -0.40 21.40 15.34
CA GLY A 81 -0.10 20.52 14.21
C GLY A 81 -0.12 19.05 14.60
N TRP A 82 0.42 18.71 15.78
CA TRP A 82 0.37 17.35 16.31
C TRP A 82 -1.06 16.89 16.63
N ILE A 83 -1.86 17.73 17.29
CA ILE A 83 -3.27 17.38 17.62
C ILE A 83 -4.09 17.19 16.34
N ILE A 84 -3.96 18.10 15.37
CA ILE A 84 -4.64 18.01 14.07
C ILE A 84 -4.19 16.75 13.33
N CYS A 85 -2.90 16.41 13.40
CA CYS A 85 -2.35 15.19 12.81
C CYS A 85 -3.02 13.93 13.37
N ILE A 86 -3.21 13.85 14.70
CA ILE A 86 -3.93 12.73 15.34
C ILE A 86 -5.37 12.64 14.82
N LEU A 87 -6.11 13.75 14.81
CA LEU A 87 -7.50 13.79 14.32
C LEU A 87 -7.60 13.38 12.84
N HIS A 88 -6.65 13.86 12.03
CA HIS A 88 -6.57 13.52 10.62
C HIS A 88 -6.28 12.03 10.42
N ALA A 89 -5.39 11.43 11.22
CA ALA A 89 -5.09 10.00 11.18
C ALA A 89 -6.35 9.14 11.41
N PHE A 90 -7.22 9.53 12.35
CA PHE A 90 -8.50 8.85 12.57
C PHE A 90 -9.46 8.95 11.39
N LYS A 91 -9.53 10.10 10.69
CA LYS A 91 -10.33 10.24 9.46
C LYS A 91 -9.77 9.37 8.34
N VAL A 92 -8.46 9.45 8.11
CA VAL A 92 -7.78 8.71 7.05
C VAL A 92 -7.86 7.21 7.27
N ARG A 93 -7.91 6.72 8.52
CA ARG A 93 -8.12 5.29 8.82
C ARG A 93 -9.30 4.69 8.09
N LYS A 94 -10.46 5.35 8.11
CA LYS A 94 -11.68 4.83 7.48
C LYS A 94 -11.53 4.74 5.97
N GLU A 95 -11.00 5.80 5.36
CA GLU A 95 -10.76 5.86 3.92
C GLU A 95 -9.66 4.88 3.46
N PHE A 96 -8.61 4.73 4.26
CA PHE A 96 -7.50 3.81 4.04
C PHE A 96 -7.98 2.36 4.02
N LEU A 97 -8.78 1.93 5.00
CA LEU A 97 -9.33 0.57 5.04
C LEU A 97 -10.19 0.28 3.81
N LEU A 98 -11.03 1.25 3.40
CA LEU A 98 -11.88 1.11 2.22
C LEU A 98 -11.06 0.98 0.93
N ARG A 99 -10.06 1.85 0.72
CA ARG A 99 -9.19 1.79 -0.46
C ARG A 99 -8.35 0.52 -0.48
N LEU A 100 -7.88 0.07 0.67
CA LEU A 100 -7.14 -1.17 0.78
C LEU A 100 -8.00 -2.38 0.41
N GLU A 101 -9.25 -2.42 0.88
CA GLU A 101 -10.20 -3.46 0.54
C GLU A 101 -10.52 -3.48 -0.96
N ALA A 102 -10.80 -2.31 -1.56
CA ALA A 102 -11.02 -2.19 -3.00
C ALA A 102 -9.80 -2.70 -3.80
N ARG A 103 -8.58 -2.43 -3.31
CA ARG A 103 -7.35 -2.91 -3.93
C ARG A 103 -7.13 -4.41 -3.79
N GLN A 104 -7.49 -4.99 -2.65
CA GLN A 104 -7.40 -6.44 -2.44
C GLN A 104 -8.42 -7.19 -3.31
N LEU A 105 -9.65 -6.67 -3.41
CA LEU A 105 -10.70 -7.23 -4.26
C LEU A 105 -10.32 -7.18 -5.75
N SER A 106 -9.75 -6.06 -6.22
CA SER A 106 -9.24 -5.96 -7.60
C SER A 106 -8.08 -6.91 -7.85
N SER A 107 -7.10 -7.00 -6.95
CA SER A 107 -5.98 -7.92 -7.09
C SER A 107 -6.43 -9.38 -7.18
N HIS A 108 -7.40 -9.80 -6.37
CA HIS A 108 -7.93 -11.17 -6.40
C HIS A 108 -8.70 -11.43 -7.70
N ARG A 109 -9.42 -10.43 -8.22
CA ARG A 109 -10.08 -10.51 -9.51
C ARG A 109 -9.07 -10.68 -10.65
N ASP A 110 -8.04 -9.84 -10.68
CA ASP A 110 -6.98 -9.89 -11.69
C ASP A 110 -6.27 -11.25 -11.68
N GLU A 111 -6.01 -11.81 -10.50
CA GLU A 111 -5.43 -13.15 -10.33
C GLU A 111 -6.37 -14.25 -10.85
N SER A 112 -7.66 -14.19 -10.53
CA SER A 112 -8.65 -15.14 -11.05
C SER A 112 -8.83 -15.05 -12.57
N ASP A 113 -8.78 -13.84 -13.13
CA ASP A 113 -8.85 -13.63 -14.58
C ASP A 113 -7.58 -14.15 -15.27
N LEU A 114 -6.41 -13.99 -14.65
CA LEU A 114 -5.16 -14.57 -15.13
C LEU A 114 -5.17 -16.10 -15.08
N LYS A 115 -5.63 -16.67 -13.96
CA LYS A 115 -5.81 -18.11 -13.77
C LYS A 115 -6.69 -18.69 -14.88
N ARG A 116 -7.87 -18.10 -15.10
CA ARG A 116 -8.82 -18.53 -16.13
C ARG A 116 -8.25 -18.46 -17.55
N ARG A 117 -7.42 -17.45 -17.86
CA ARG A 117 -6.74 -17.36 -19.16
C ARG A 117 -5.76 -18.52 -19.37
N ILE A 118 -4.98 -18.85 -18.36
CA ILE A 118 -4.02 -19.96 -18.41
C ILE A 118 -4.76 -21.30 -18.56
N GLU A 119 -5.86 -21.51 -17.83
CA GLU A 119 -6.70 -22.72 -17.96
C GLU A 119 -7.20 -22.89 -19.40
N SER A 120 -7.67 -21.81 -20.02
CA SER A 120 -8.18 -21.85 -21.41
C SER A 120 -7.10 -22.10 -22.47
N GLU A 121 -5.87 -21.63 -22.22
CA GLU A 121 -4.76 -21.74 -23.17
C GLU A 121 -4.05 -23.09 -23.07
N TYR A 122 -3.90 -23.63 -21.85
CA TYR A 122 -3.12 -24.84 -21.58
C TYR A 122 -3.98 -26.06 -21.22
N GLY A 123 -5.30 -25.91 -21.04
CA GLY A 123 -6.20 -27.00 -20.65
C GLY A 123 -5.93 -27.55 -19.25
N VAL A 124 -5.32 -26.76 -18.36
CA VAL A 124 -5.06 -27.11 -16.96
C VAL A 124 -6.28 -26.71 -16.14
N ASP A 125 -6.67 -27.52 -15.16
CA ASP A 125 -7.72 -27.19 -14.19
C ASP A 125 -7.06 -26.99 -12.82
N PHE A 126 -7.16 -25.80 -12.27
CA PHE A 126 -6.57 -25.44 -10.97
C PHE A 126 -7.61 -25.43 -9.83
N ASP A 127 -8.87 -25.79 -10.08
CA ASP A 127 -9.94 -25.89 -9.06
C ASP A 127 -10.19 -27.34 -8.59
N VAL A 128 -9.43 -28.31 -9.11
CA VAL A 128 -9.48 -29.70 -8.63
C VAL A 128 -8.92 -29.77 -7.20
N PRO A 129 -9.73 -30.14 -6.18
CA PRO A 129 -9.20 -30.41 -4.86
C PRO A 129 -8.18 -31.55 -5.02
N VAL A 130 -6.98 -31.37 -4.47
CA VAL A 130 -5.89 -32.35 -4.51
C VAL A 130 -6.30 -33.59 -3.69
N LEU A 131 -7.20 -34.41 -4.25
CA LEU A 131 -7.24 -35.83 -3.99
C LEU A 131 -6.38 -36.47 -5.08
N ASP A 132 -5.33 -37.15 -4.65
CA ASP A 132 -4.43 -37.98 -5.45
C ASP A 132 -3.41 -37.27 -6.33
N SER A 133 -2.41 -36.68 -5.66
CA SER A 133 -1.06 -36.42 -6.20
C SER A 133 -0.26 -37.73 -6.45
N HIS A 134 -0.89 -38.75 -7.03
CA HIS A 134 -0.22 -39.93 -7.56
C HIS A 134 -0.70 -40.17 -8.99
N LYS A 135 -0.08 -39.47 -9.96
CA LYS A 135 0.11 -39.82 -11.40
C LYS A 135 0.06 -38.65 -12.39
N GLN A 136 0.35 -37.41 -12.03
CA GLN A 136 0.63 -36.41 -13.08
C GLN A 136 2.07 -36.59 -13.59
N LYS A 137 2.24 -37.50 -14.57
CA LYS A 137 3.46 -37.56 -15.39
C LYS A 137 3.60 -36.21 -16.08
N LEU A 138 4.61 -35.43 -15.69
CA LEU A 138 5.07 -34.30 -16.50
C LEU A 138 5.31 -34.80 -17.93
N PRO A 139 4.77 -34.13 -18.98
CA PRO A 139 5.26 -34.35 -20.33
C PRO A 139 6.70 -33.85 -20.41
N SER A 140 7.64 -34.77 -20.19
CA SER A 140 9.02 -34.65 -20.63
C SER A 140 9.03 -34.67 -22.14
N THR A 141 9.19 -33.50 -22.76
CA THR A 141 10.05 -33.23 -23.94
C THR A 141 9.60 -31.95 -24.62
N ILE A 142 10.29 -30.84 -24.36
CA ILE A 142 10.37 -29.74 -25.33
C ILE A 142 11.56 -30.06 -26.24
N PRO A 143 11.36 -30.43 -27.51
CA PRO A 143 12.44 -30.37 -28.48
C PRO A 143 12.58 -28.92 -28.95
N THR A 144 13.78 -28.37 -28.78
CA THR A 144 14.22 -27.10 -29.37
C THR A 144 13.98 -27.11 -30.88
N ARG A 145 13.15 -26.18 -31.37
CA ARG A 145 12.94 -25.92 -32.81
C ARG A 145 12.86 -24.40 -32.95
N GLY A 146 13.64 -23.68 -33.73
CA GLY A 146 14.68 -23.92 -34.71
C GLY A 146 14.93 -22.53 -35.33
N ARG A 147 16.17 -22.16 -35.58
CA ARG A 147 16.58 -20.82 -36.08
C ARG A 147 15.78 -20.43 -37.34
N VAL A 148 14.98 -19.36 -37.26
CA VAL A 148 14.29 -18.79 -38.42
C VAL A 148 15.32 -18.08 -39.30
N ILE A 149 15.70 -18.71 -40.41
CA ILE A 149 16.52 -18.09 -41.47
C ILE A 149 15.56 -17.34 -42.39
N ARG A 150 15.65 -16.00 -42.38
CA ARG A 150 14.91 -15.12 -43.29
C ARG A 150 15.59 -15.14 -44.67
N GLN A 151 15.00 -15.81 -45.65
CA GLN A 151 15.38 -15.64 -47.06
C GLN A 151 14.77 -14.33 -47.58
N SER A 152 15.61 -13.38 -47.98
CA SER A 152 15.22 -12.23 -48.78
C SER A 152 15.34 -12.60 -50.27
N SER A 153 14.21 -12.74 -50.96
CA SER A 153 14.17 -12.77 -52.41
C SER A 153 14.18 -11.33 -52.93
N HIS A 154 15.17 -11.04 -53.77
CA HIS A 154 15.24 -9.89 -54.66
C HIS A 154 14.09 -9.91 -55.65
N GLU A 155 13.44 -8.75 -55.84
CA GLU A 155 13.02 -8.23 -57.14
C GLU A 155 13.26 -6.71 -57.14
#